data_AF-A0A9W9PMY5-F1
#
_entry.id   AF-A0A9W9PMY5-F1
#
_cell.length_a   1.000
_cell.length_b   1.000
_cell.length_c   1.000
_cell.angle_alpha   90.00
_cell.angle_beta   90.00
_cell.angle_gamma   90.00
#
_symmetry.space_group_name_H-M   'P 1'
#
loop_
_entity.id
_entity.type
_entity.pdbx_description
1 polymer ?
#
loop_
_entity_poly.entity_id
_entity_poly.type
_entity_poly.pdbx_seq_one_letter_code
_entity_poly.pdbx_strand_id
1 'polypeptide(L)'
;MPSLSDAHHLLQLADVTRDSIHRIIAEWAKLPESSGNSQTSVDESEASLPSRELFEAQRTLIGATGKLVELVSSPASRLLEVSSQYNEARCLHIAAVLRIPDILAESGDKGVSMKHIAEKVGIETRKLGRIMRCLCSIHIFQEVGDGLFANNAISAGLVHNEPVRAYIAMLYVLSYD
;
A
#
# COMPACT_ATOMS: atom_id res chain seq x y z
N MET A 1 -10.57 -27.08 15.59
CA MET A 1 -9.14 -27.40 15.76
C MET A 1 -8.54 -27.59 14.39
N PRO A 2 -7.32 -27.10 14.10
CA PRO A 2 -6.69 -27.31 12.80
C PRO A 2 -6.52 -28.80 12.53
N SER A 3 -6.89 -29.22 11.33
CA SER A 3 -6.84 -30.62 10.88
C SER A 3 -5.47 -30.97 10.30
N LEU A 4 -5.18 -32.27 10.17
CA LEU A 4 -4.00 -32.74 9.44
C LEU A 4 -3.96 -32.24 7.98
N SER A 5 -5.16 -32.06 7.37
CA SER A 5 -5.29 -31.50 6.04
C SER A 5 -4.84 -30.04 6.00
N ASP A 6 -5.16 -29.25 7.02
CA ASP A 6 -4.78 -27.83 7.09
C ASP A 6 -3.26 -27.67 7.21
N ALA A 7 -2.62 -28.55 8.00
CA ALA A 7 -1.16 -28.58 8.09
C ALA A 7 -0.51 -28.92 6.73
N HIS A 8 -1.08 -29.86 5.98
CA HIS A 8 -0.61 -30.18 4.64
C HIS A 8 -0.77 -29.00 3.66
N HIS A 9 -1.93 -28.33 3.68
CA HIS A 9 -2.16 -27.14 2.86
C HIS A 9 -1.19 -26.00 3.19
N LEU A 10 -0.88 -25.77 4.47
CA LEU A 10 0.09 -24.75 4.88
C LEU A 10 1.50 -25.06 4.33
N LEU A 11 1.94 -26.33 4.36
CA LEU A 11 3.23 -26.72 3.81
C LEU A 11 3.29 -26.54 2.30
N GLN A 12 2.25 -27.00 1.58
CA GLN A 12 2.14 -26.77 0.13
C GLN A 12 2.18 -25.29 -0.22
N LEU A 13 1.49 -24.45 0.57
CA LEU A 13 1.45 -23.02 0.36
C LEU A 13 2.81 -22.35 0.61
N ALA A 14 3.59 -22.86 1.57
CA ALA A 14 4.95 -22.40 1.81
C ALA A 14 5.86 -22.69 0.60
N ASP A 15 5.72 -23.85 -0.04
CA ASP A 15 6.48 -24.19 -1.25
C ASP A 15 6.08 -23.31 -2.43
N VAL A 16 4.78 -23.11 -2.69
CA VAL A 16 4.29 -22.20 -3.74
C VAL A 16 4.76 -20.76 -3.52
N THR A 17 4.75 -20.29 -2.27
CA THR A 17 5.23 -18.96 -1.90
C THR A 17 6.72 -18.82 -2.19
N ARG A 18 7.52 -19.81 -1.77
CA ARG A 18 8.98 -19.85 -2.01
C ARG A 18 9.29 -19.83 -3.50
N ASP A 19 8.64 -20.68 -4.29
CA ASP A 19 8.84 -20.77 -5.73
C ASP A 19 8.48 -19.45 -6.43
N SER A 20 7.37 -18.83 -6.04
CA SER A 20 6.95 -17.53 -6.59
C SER A 20 7.96 -16.43 -6.28
N ILE A 21 8.50 -16.39 -5.06
CA ILE A 21 9.56 -15.45 -4.66
C ILE A 21 10.82 -15.66 -5.51
N HIS A 22 11.27 -16.91 -5.68
CA HIS A 22 12.45 -17.19 -6.50
C HIS A 22 12.27 -16.74 -7.96
N ARG A 23 11.08 -16.94 -8.54
CA ARG A 23 10.77 -16.46 -9.89
C ARG A 23 10.81 -14.94 -9.98
N ILE A 24 10.21 -14.23 -9.01
CA ILE A 24 10.25 -12.77 -8.97
C ILE A 24 11.70 -12.26 -8.90
N ILE A 25 12.52 -12.82 -8.00
CA ILE A 25 13.93 -12.43 -7.86
C ILE A 25 14.70 -12.69 -9.17
N ALA A 26 14.45 -13.84 -9.82
CA ALA A 26 15.09 -14.18 -11.09
C ALA A 26 14.71 -13.21 -12.21
N GLU A 27 13.45 -12.75 -12.26
CA GLU A 27 13.01 -11.74 -13.22
C GLU A 27 13.60 -10.36 -12.93
N TRP A 28 13.67 -9.95 -11.66
CA TRP A 28 14.32 -8.70 -11.27
C TRP A 28 15.80 -8.67 -11.60
N ALA A 29 16.50 -9.81 -11.49
CA ALA A 29 17.91 -9.93 -11.87
C ALA A 29 18.15 -9.75 -13.39
N LYS A 30 17.12 -9.87 -14.23
CA LYS A 30 17.21 -9.62 -15.68
C LYS A 30 17.03 -8.14 -16.03
N LEU A 31 16.47 -7.34 -15.13
CA LEU A 31 16.28 -5.91 -15.37
C LEU A 31 17.63 -5.21 -15.28
N PRO A 32 17.90 -4.23 -16.17
CA PRO A 32 19.10 -3.41 -16.04
C PRO A 32 19.09 -2.71 -14.68
N GLU A 33 20.24 -2.63 -14.00
CA GLU A 33 20.36 -1.87 -12.77
C GLU A 33 19.94 -0.42 -13.04
N SER A 34 18.78 -0.02 -12.53
CA SER A 34 18.36 1.39 -12.58
C SER A 34 19.35 2.17 -11.73
N SER A 35 20.30 2.81 -12.41
CA SER A 35 21.30 3.68 -11.78
C SER A 35 20.55 4.75 -11.00
N GLY A 36 20.75 4.76 -9.67
CA GLY A 36 20.24 5.81 -8.82
C GLY A 36 20.81 7.15 -9.27
N ASN A 37 19.97 8.00 -9.84
CA ASN A 37 20.09 9.45 -9.69
C ASN A 37 18.80 10.15 -10.12
N SER A 38 18.33 11.00 -9.23
CA SER A 38 17.22 11.92 -9.40
C SER A 38 17.49 12.90 -10.54
N GLN A 39 16.57 13.00 -11.50
CA GLN A 39 15.98 14.23 -12.05
C GLN A 39 15.46 14.00 -13.48
N THR A 40 14.28 14.59 -13.73
CA THR A 40 13.75 15.14 -14.99
C THR A 40 12.79 14.30 -15.85
N SER A 41 11.75 15.03 -16.29
CA SER A 41 10.78 14.81 -17.37
C SER A 41 9.62 13.83 -17.18
N VAL A 42 8.43 14.41 -17.30
CA VAL A 42 7.05 13.87 -17.18
C VAL A 42 6.68 12.95 -18.36
N ASP A 43 7.66 12.30 -19.01
CA ASP A 43 7.43 11.56 -20.28
C ASP A 43 7.91 10.10 -20.28
N GLU A 44 8.44 9.59 -19.16
CA GLU A 44 8.93 8.19 -19.06
C GLU A 44 8.33 7.44 -17.86
N SER A 45 7.00 7.35 -17.84
CA SER A 45 6.31 6.28 -17.11
C SER A 45 5.24 5.66 -18.02
N GLU A 46 5.64 5.32 -19.25
CA GLU A 46 5.15 4.06 -19.79
C GLU A 46 5.58 2.99 -18.78
N ALA A 47 4.65 2.59 -17.91
CA ALA A 47 4.84 1.45 -17.04
C ALA A 47 5.22 0.28 -17.95
N SER A 48 6.52 -0.03 -18.04
CA SER A 48 7.00 -1.17 -18.80
C SER A 48 6.26 -2.38 -18.26
N LEU A 49 5.38 -2.96 -19.08
CA LEU A 49 4.57 -4.07 -18.65
C LEU A 49 5.51 -5.17 -18.14
N PRO A 50 5.25 -5.75 -16.96
CA PRO A 50 6.09 -6.83 -16.45
C PRO A 50 6.11 -7.98 -17.47
N SER A 51 7.20 -8.74 -17.48
CA SER A 51 7.23 -10.01 -18.21
C SER A 51 6.04 -10.88 -17.75
N ARG A 52 5.55 -11.73 -18.65
CA ARG A 52 4.45 -12.63 -18.32
C ARG A 52 4.80 -13.47 -17.09
N GLU A 53 6.04 -13.95 -17.03
CA GLU A 53 6.59 -14.74 -15.94
C GLU A 53 6.58 -13.96 -14.62
N LEU A 54 7.01 -12.69 -14.62
CA LEU A 54 6.97 -11.82 -13.44
C LEU A 54 5.53 -11.58 -12.97
N PHE A 55 4.63 -11.26 -13.91
CA PHE A 55 3.22 -11.01 -13.61
C PHE A 55 2.54 -12.24 -13.00
N GLU A 56 2.75 -13.42 -13.59
CA GLU A 56 2.17 -14.68 -13.08
C GLU A 56 2.72 -15.03 -11.69
N ALA A 57 4.03 -14.82 -11.45
CA ALA A 57 4.65 -15.05 -10.15
C ALA A 57 4.14 -14.07 -9.07
N GLN A 58 4.04 -12.78 -9.39
CA GLN A 58 3.45 -11.76 -8.49
C GLN A 58 2.00 -12.08 -8.15
N ARG A 59 1.19 -12.39 -9.16
CA ARG A 59 -0.22 -12.77 -8.97
C ARG A 59 -0.36 -14.01 -8.09
N THR A 60 0.50 -15.01 -8.29
CA THR A 60 0.50 -16.24 -7.49
C THR A 60 0.88 -15.94 -6.04
N LEU A 61 1.92 -15.13 -5.82
CA LEU A 61 2.35 -14.72 -4.48
C LEU A 61 1.25 -13.94 -3.74
N ILE A 62 0.61 -12.96 -4.40
CA ILE A 62 -0.51 -12.20 -3.83
C ILE A 62 -1.71 -13.11 -3.54
N GLY A 63 -2.00 -14.08 -4.40
CA GLY A 63 -3.04 -15.08 -4.13
C GLY A 63 -2.70 -15.95 -2.91
N ALA A 64 -1.43 -16.33 -2.76
CA ALA A 64 -0.96 -17.16 -1.67
C ALA A 64 -1.07 -16.45 -0.31
N THR A 65 -0.84 -15.14 -0.23
CA THR A 65 -1.03 -14.39 1.03
C THR A 65 -2.48 -14.43 1.50
N GLY A 66 -3.45 -14.34 0.58
CA GLY A 66 -4.88 -14.50 0.91
C GLY A 66 -5.21 -15.89 1.48
N LYS A 67 -4.58 -16.95 0.95
CA LYS A 67 -4.72 -18.31 1.49
C LYS A 67 -4.04 -18.51 2.83
N LEU A 68 -2.90 -17.88 3.07
CA LEU A 68 -2.27 -17.88 4.38
C LEU A 68 -3.21 -17.27 5.41
N VAL A 69 -3.78 -16.10 5.14
CA VAL A 69 -4.75 -15.44 6.03
C VAL A 69 -5.94 -16.35 6.33
N GLU A 70 -6.50 -17.03 5.33
CA GLU A 70 -7.65 -17.94 5.52
C GLU A 70 -7.32 -19.12 6.45
N LEU A 71 -6.18 -19.78 6.25
CA LEU A 71 -5.82 -20.98 7.02
C LEU A 71 -5.40 -20.67 8.46
N VAL A 72 -4.82 -19.49 8.72
CA VAL A 72 -4.27 -19.15 10.05
C VAL A 72 -5.22 -18.33 10.91
N SER A 73 -6.19 -17.63 10.32
CA SER A 73 -7.09 -16.75 11.05
C SER A 73 -8.22 -17.52 11.75
N SER A 74 -8.65 -17.02 12.91
CA SER A 74 -9.93 -17.47 13.46
C SER A 74 -11.09 -16.92 12.60
N PRO A 75 -12.17 -17.68 12.37
CA PRO A 75 -13.31 -17.18 11.58
C PRO A 75 -13.90 -15.87 12.10
N ALA A 76 -14.03 -15.73 13.42
CA ALA A 76 -14.56 -14.53 14.05
C ALA A 76 -13.62 -13.32 13.85
N SER A 77 -12.32 -13.51 14.06
CA SER A 77 -11.32 -12.45 13.83
C SER A 77 -11.34 -11.99 12.38
N ARG A 78 -11.41 -12.91 11.42
CA ARG A 78 -11.44 -12.57 10.00
C ARG A 78 -12.69 -11.79 9.61
N LEU A 79 -13.86 -12.17 10.13
CA LEU A 79 -15.11 -11.44 9.89
C LEU A 79 -15.08 -10.02 10.47
N LEU A 80 -14.51 -9.84 11.66
CA LEU A 80 -14.36 -8.53 12.29
C LEU A 80 -13.33 -7.64 11.59
N GLU A 81 -12.26 -8.23 11.07
CA GLU A 81 -11.27 -7.53 10.25
C GLU A 81 -11.93 -6.99 8.97
N VAL A 82 -12.63 -7.86 8.22
CA VAL A 82 -13.32 -7.47 6.98
C VAL A 82 -14.39 -6.41 7.26
N SER A 83 -15.18 -6.55 8.33
CA SER A 83 -16.20 -5.55 8.67
C SER A 83 -15.61 -4.18 9.03
N SER A 84 -14.33 -4.11 9.37
CA SER A 84 -13.63 -2.88 9.77
C SER A 84 -12.86 -2.20 8.62
N GLN A 85 -12.77 -2.81 7.44
CA GLN A 85 -11.99 -2.30 6.29
C GLN A 85 -12.46 -0.92 5.80
N TYR A 86 -13.70 -0.51 6.09
CA TYR A 86 -14.18 0.84 5.78
C TYR A 86 -13.36 1.94 6.48
N ASN A 87 -12.70 1.65 7.61
CA ASN A 87 -11.86 2.61 8.32
C ASN A 87 -10.63 2.99 7.50
N GLU A 88 -9.92 1.99 6.95
CA GLU A 88 -8.74 2.19 6.10
C GLU A 88 -9.11 2.95 4.83
N ALA A 89 -10.20 2.54 4.19
CA ALA A 89 -10.66 3.16 2.96
C ALA A 89 -11.12 4.63 3.19
N ARG A 90 -11.72 4.94 4.34
CA ARG A 90 -12.02 6.33 4.73
C ARG A 90 -10.76 7.14 5.04
N CYS A 91 -9.76 6.53 5.68
CA CYS A 91 -8.47 7.18 5.90
C CYS A 91 -7.79 7.55 4.57
N LEU A 92 -7.79 6.64 3.60
CA LEU A 92 -7.24 6.86 2.26
C LEU A 92 -7.97 7.98 1.53
N HIS A 93 -9.30 8.00 1.60
CA HIS A 93 -10.12 9.07 1.05
C HIS A 93 -9.71 10.45 1.62
N ILE A 94 -9.57 10.57 2.94
CA ILE A 94 -9.18 11.82 3.59
C ILE A 94 -7.77 12.25 3.11
N ALA A 95 -6.81 11.32 3.10
CA ALA A 95 -5.45 11.63 2.65
C ALA A 95 -5.39 12.08 1.18
N ALA A 96 -6.18 11.45 0.30
CA ALA A 96 -6.27 11.79 -1.11
C ALA A 96 -6.93 13.16 -1.34
N VAL A 97 -8.09 13.42 -0.72
CA VAL A 97 -8.82 14.70 -0.88
C VAL A 97 -7.99 15.88 -0.38
N LEU A 98 -7.29 15.70 0.74
CA LEU A 98 -6.43 16.73 1.35
C LEU A 98 -5.04 16.86 0.70
N ARG A 99 -4.77 16.11 -0.38
CA ARG A 99 -3.49 16.16 -1.11
C ARG A 99 -2.28 15.88 -0.20
N ILE A 100 -2.42 15.02 0.80
CA ILE A 100 -1.30 14.68 1.70
C ILE A 100 -0.09 14.13 0.92
N PRO A 101 -0.25 13.24 -0.09
CA PRO A 101 0.89 12.80 -0.90
C PRO A 101 1.70 13.94 -1.50
N ASP A 102 1.04 14.98 -2.01
CA ASP A 102 1.70 16.16 -2.60
C ASP A 102 2.50 16.94 -1.55
N ILE A 103 1.92 17.12 -0.35
CA ILE A 103 2.58 17.79 0.77
C ILE A 103 3.85 17.03 1.20
N LEU A 104 3.78 15.70 1.24
CA LEU A 104 4.92 14.86 1.64
C LEU A 104 6.02 14.84 0.57
N ALA A 105 5.67 14.96 -0.71
CA ALA A 105 6.62 14.98 -1.82
C ALA A 105 7.61 16.15 -1.73
N GLU A 106 7.20 17.29 -1.15
CA GLU A 106 8.07 18.46 -0.95
C GLU A 106 9.31 18.17 -0.08
N SER A 107 9.23 17.18 0.82
CA SER A 107 10.31 16.83 1.76
C SER A 107 11.00 15.49 1.46
N GLY A 108 10.49 14.73 0.50
CA GLY A 108 11.00 13.41 0.12
C GLY A 108 11.17 12.48 1.33
N ASP A 109 12.30 11.77 1.38
CA ASP A 109 12.58 10.74 2.38
C ASP A 109 12.82 11.27 3.80
N LYS A 110 13.00 12.59 3.97
CA LYS A 110 13.19 13.21 5.29
C LYS A 110 11.91 13.17 6.12
N GLY A 111 10.76 13.02 5.46
CA GLY A 111 9.44 13.07 6.06
C GLY A 111 9.05 14.47 6.54
N VAL A 112 7.78 14.60 6.92
CA VAL A 112 7.13 15.84 7.35
C VAL A 112 6.49 15.62 8.72
N SER A 113 6.65 16.59 9.61
CA SER A 113 6.05 16.51 10.94
C SER A 113 4.52 16.56 10.86
N MET A 114 3.86 15.72 11.67
CA MET A 114 2.40 15.68 11.77
C MET A 114 1.79 17.05 12.05
N LYS A 115 2.47 17.88 12.87
CA LYS A 115 2.03 19.25 13.17
C LYS A 115 2.01 20.11 11.90
N HIS A 116 3.05 20.03 11.08
CA HIS A 116 3.11 20.78 9.83
C HIS A 116 2.07 20.31 8.81
N ILE A 117 1.86 18.99 8.68
CA ILE A 117 0.82 18.45 7.79
C ILE A 117 -0.56 18.94 8.27
N ALA A 118 -0.83 18.84 9.56
CA ALA A 118 -2.07 19.28 10.20
C ALA A 118 -2.37 20.77 9.97
N GLU A 119 -1.35 21.63 10.13
CA GLU A 119 -1.43 23.06 9.85
C GLU A 119 -1.77 23.33 8.37
N LYS A 120 -1.11 22.63 7.42
CA LYS A 120 -1.38 22.78 5.98
C LYS A 120 -2.80 22.37 5.59
N VAL A 121 -3.33 21.29 6.17
CA VAL A 121 -4.63 20.72 5.76
C VAL A 121 -5.81 21.15 6.65
N GLY A 122 -5.56 21.89 7.73
CA GLY A 122 -6.59 22.39 8.64
C GLY A 122 -7.28 21.33 9.49
N ILE A 123 -6.61 20.21 9.78
CA ILE A 123 -7.15 19.14 10.65
C ILE A 123 -6.39 19.12 11.98
N GLU A 124 -7.11 18.88 13.08
CA GLU A 124 -6.49 18.69 14.39
C GLU A 124 -5.45 17.57 14.38
N THR A 125 -4.24 17.89 14.87
CA THR A 125 -3.02 17.06 14.77
C THR A 125 -3.21 15.61 15.23
N ARG A 126 -3.91 15.38 16.34
CA ARG A 126 -4.13 14.03 16.88
C ARG A 126 -5.10 13.21 16.02
N LYS A 127 -6.17 13.83 15.49
CA LYS A 127 -7.07 13.18 14.52
C LYS A 127 -6.33 12.79 13.26
N LEU A 128 -5.55 13.70 12.69
CA LEU A 128 -4.76 13.41 11.49
C LEU A 128 -3.69 12.33 11.75
N GLY A 129 -3.06 12.37 12.92
CA GLY A 129 -2.09 11.34 13.32
C GLY A 129 -2.68 9.94 13.40
N ARG A 130 -3.96 9.78 13.78
CA ARG A 130 -4.64 8.47 13.74
C ARG A 130 -4.85 7.99 12.30
N ILE A 131 -5.25 8.89 11.40
CA ILE A 131 -5.45 8.60 9.98
C ILE A 131 -4.13 8.14 9.34
N MET A 132 -3.06 8.92 9.53
CA MET A 132 -1.77 8.60 8.91
C MET A 132 -1.18 7.30 9.46
N ARG A 133 -1.28 7.03 10.77
CA ARG A 133 -0.79 5.77 11.34
C ARG A 133 -1.60 4.56 10.88
N CYS A 134 -2.91 4.70 10.69
CA CYS A 134 -3.73 3.65 10.06
C CYS A 134 -3.18 3.32 8.66
N LEU A 135 -2.93 4.32 7.83
CA LEU A 135 -2.39 4.11 6.48
C LEU A 135 -0.93 3.62 6.47
N CYS A 136 -0.12 3.96 7.47
CA CYS A 136 1.20 3.38 7.65
C CYS A 136 1.13 1.89 8.03
N SER A 137 0.17 1.50 8.88
CA SER A 137 0.00 0.10 9.30
C SER A 137 -0.39 -0.85 8.17
N ILE A 138 -0.96 -0.32 7.08
CA ILE A 138 -1.28 -1.05 5.85
C ILE A 138 -0.35 -0.68 4.69
N HIS A 139 0.82 -0.12 4.99
CA HIS A 139 1.90 0.13 4.02
C HIS A 139 1.54 1.07 2.85
N ILE A 140 0.61 2.01 3.06
CA ILE A 140 0.31 3.07 2.07
C ILE A 140 1.24 4.26 2.25
N PHE A 141 1.58 4.64 3.48
CA PHE A 141 2.59 5.66 3.80
C PHE A 141 3.67 5.05 4.71
N GLN A 142 4.68 5.85 5.07
CA GLN A 142 5.72 5.44 6.00
C GLN A 142 5.89 6.47 7.12
N GLU A 143 5.97 6.01 8.38
CA GLU A 143 6.41 6.82 9.52
C GLU A 143 7.93 6.62 9.68
N VAL A 144 8.71 7.64 9.29
CA VAL A 144 10.19 7.59 9.26
C VAL A 144 10.83 7.97 10.60
N GLY A 145 10.02 8.46 11.54
CA GLY A 145 10.38 8.81 12.90
C GLY A 145 9.13 9.20 13.68
N ASP A 146 9.25 9.41 14.99
CA ASP A 146 8.09 9.75 15.83
C ASP A 146 7.36 11.00 15.32
N GLY A 147 6.16 10.81 14.78
CA GLY A 147 5.36 11.89 14.22
C GLY A 147 5.90 12.48 12.90
N LEU A 148 6.84 11.81 12.22
CA LEU A 148 7.38 12.19 10.90
C LEU A 148 6.91 11.19 9.84
N PHE A 149 6.24 11.69 8.79
CA PHE A 149 5.62 10.86 7.76
C PHE A 149 6.17 11.17 6.38
N ALA A 150 6.34 10.15 5.54
CA ALA A 150 6.82 10.27 4.16
C ALA A 150 5.97 9.40 3.21
N ASN A 151 6.03 9.71 1.91
CA ASN A 151 5.51 8.80 0.89
C ASN A 151 6.41 7.57 0.79
N ASN A 152 5.81 6.42 0.50
CA ASN A 152 6.50 5.23 0.02
C ASN A 152 6.17 5.02 -1.46
N ALA A 153 6.61 3.89 -2.04
CA ALA A 153 6.35 3.58 -3.44
C ALA A 153 4.84 3.55 -3.82
N ILE A 154 3.95 3.20 -2.89
CA ILE A 154 2.51 3.13 -3.14
C ILE A 154 1.87 4.52 -3.11
N SER A 155 2.07 5.27 -2.02
CA SER A 155 1.55 6.64 -1.89
C SER A 155 2.16 7.61 -2.91
N ALA A 156 3.39 7.36 -3.37
CA ALA A 156 4.00 8.13 -4.46
C ALA A 156 3.15 8.10 -5.74
N GLY A 157 2.40 7.02 -5.99
CA GLY A 157 1.48 6.93 -7.13
C GLY A 157 0.30 7.92 -7.08
N LEU A 158 0.05 8.57 -5.94
CA LEU A 158 -0.96 9.62 -5.80
C LEU A 158 -0.40 11.03 -5.98
N VAL A 159 0.93 11.21 -5.98
CA VAL A 159 1.56 12.52 -6.10
C VAL A 159 1.25 13.10 -7.47
N HIS A 160 0.59 14.26 -7.49
CA HIS A 160 0.13 14.98 -8.67
C HIS A 160 -0.74 14.13 -9.64
N ASN A 161 -1.34 13.04 -9.16
CA ASN A 161 -2.12 12.12 -9.96
C ASN A 161 -3.63 12.38 -9.80
N GLU A 162 -4.14 13.34 -10.58
CA GLU A 162 -5.54 13.75 -10.49
C GLU A 162 -6.56 12.63 -10.82
N PRO A 163 -6.37 11.81 -11.87
CA PRO A 163 -7.33 10.74 -12.17
C PRO A 163 -7.51 9.73 -11.03
N VAL A 164 -6.43 9.26 -10.43
CA VAL A 164 -6.50 8.29 -9.31
C VAL A 164 -7.11 8.95 -8.07
N ARG A 165 -6.72 10.19 -7.77
CA ARG A 165 -7.33 10.96 -6.66
C ARG A 165 -8.84 11.13 -6.84
N ALA A 166 -9.28 11.53 -8.03
CA ALA A 166 -10.69 11.74 -8.34
C ALA A 166 -11.49 10.44 -8.20
N TYR A 167 -10.93 9.32 -8.64
CA TYR A 167 -11.55 8.00 -8.47
C TYR A 167 -11.74 7.63 -6.99
N ILE A 168 -10.71 7.82 -6.15
CA ILE A 168 -10.80 7.58 -4.70
C ILE A 168 -11.84 8.52 -4.05
N ALA A 169 -11.89 9.78 -4.47
CA ALA A 169 -12.86 10.74 -3.96
C ALA A 169 -14.30 10.34 -4.31
N MET A 170 -14.55 9.93 -5.55
CA MET A 170 -15.87 9.56 -6.07
C MET A 170 -16.55 8.43 -5.27
N LEU A 171 -15.79 7.43 -4.81
CA LEU A 171 -16.33 6.27 -4.07
C LEU A 171 -17.06 6.64 -2.77
N TYR A 172 -16.90 7.88 -2.29
CA TYR A 172 -17.52 8.37 -1.06
C TYR A 172 -18.45 9.56 -1.26
N VAL A 173 -18.66 10.01 -2.50
CA VAL A 173 -19.59 11.11 -2.83
C VAL A 173 -21.05 10.62 -2.81
N LEU A 174 -21.31 9.33 -3.02
CA LEU A 174 -22.65 8.74 -3.12
C LEU A 174 -23.37 8.49 -1.78
N SER A 175 -22.96 9.15 -0.68
CA SER A 175 -23.57 8.94 0.65
C SER A 175 -24.14 10.20 1.29
N TYR A 176 -24.28 11.27 0.51
CA TYR A 176 -24.96 12.50 0.94
C TYR A 176 -25.99 12.91 -0.13
N ASP A 177 -27.13 12.24 -0.11
CA ASP A 177 -28.42 12.75 -0.60
C ASP A 177 -29.48 12.44 0.45
#